data_AF-A0A2J2H621-F1
#
_entry.id   AF-A0A2J2H621-F1
#
_cell.length_a   1.000
_cell.length_b   1.000
_cell.length_c   1.000
_cell.angle_alpha   90.00
_cell.angle_beta   90.00
_cell.angle_gamma   90.00
#
_symmetry.space_group_name_H-M   'P 1'
#
loop_
_entity.id
_entity.type
_entity.pdbx_description
1 polymer ?
#
loop_
_entity_poly.entity_id
_entity_poly.type
_entity_poly.pdbx_seq_one_letter_code
_entity_poly.pdbx_strand_id
1 'polypeptide(L)'
;MVNGSTTPVTIPVGKVAVAFASGLTPSSYTLNLLYSGSVIASGSASDVSVVIPAGSYSINGTIDGVPLSALPVSVSAGQVASVTIPVGKIAVSFAGGYVPSSYTLNLTYNGMTVASGSASAVSIVVPSGTYSVSGVVSGVPVSPISVTVATGQVASVTIPVGKVAVTFAGGLIPSSYTLALQYNGMVIASGSASDVSIVVPAGTYTLVGNVSGVPISPISFSVLAGTQASATVPVSQLSITAYTANGVQLSNALITVTYSGKQVAAGTGSLSVIVPGGVSYTISVSAYGVTNTTTVTPAVGTVMSVRAVVPISGYIIFGAFVPLSTLILVAVIILVVVIIIVVLLMEYSNWRRRRLAGGLFGPGAK
;
A
#
# COMPACT_ATOMS: atom_id res chain seq x y z
N MET A 1 -89.20 -38.95 -25.25
CA MET A 1 -87.99 -38.42 -24.57
C MET A 1 -86.80 -38.84 -25.39
N VAL A 2 -86.06 -37.89 -25.97
CA VAL A 2 -84.90 -38.16 -26.83
C VAL A 2 -83.72 -38.47 -25.93
N ASN A 3 -83.26 -39.73 -25.93
CA ASN A 3 -82.03 -40.14 -25.25
C ASN A 3 -80.85 -39.62 -26.07
N GLY A 4 -80.25 -38.51 -25.65
CA GLY A 4 -79.08 -37.95 -26.29
C GLY A 4 -77.87 -38.87 -26.11
N SER A 5 -77.43 -39.50 -27.19
CA SER A 5 -76.15 -40.23 -27.24
C SER A 5 -75.00 -39.24 -27.12
N THR A 6 -74.31 -39.22 -25.98
CA THR A 6 -73.04 -38.49 -25.83
C THR A 6 -71.89 -39.35 -26.34
N THR A 7 -71.38 -39.08 -27.53
CA THR A 7 -70.09 -39.62 -27.98
C THR A 7 -68.96 -39.00 -27.15
N PRO A 8 -68.09 -39.80 -26.50
CA PRO A 8 -66.95 -39.25 -25.77
C PRO A 8 -65.99 -38.52 -26.71
N VAL A 9 -65.67 -37.26 -26.40
CA VAL A 9 -64.62 -36.51 -27.09
C VAL A 9 -63.28 -36.84 -26.44
N THR A 10 -62.35 -37.40 -27.20
CA THR A 10 -60.97 -37.62 -26.74
C THR A 10 -60.11 -36.43 -27.16
N ILE A 11 -59.53 -35.71 -26.20
CA ILE A 11 -58.59 -34.63 -26.47
C ILE A 11 -57.17 -35.22 -26.48
N PRO A 12 -56.42 -35.15 -27.59
CA PRO A 12 -55.04 -35.59 -27.62
C PRO A 12 -54.19 -34.66 -26.75
N VAL A 13 -53.65 -35.18 -25.64
CA VAL A 13 -52.81 -34.43 -24.70
C VAL A 13 -51.37 -34.97 -24.68
N GLY A 14 -50.42 -34.10 -24.39
CA GLY A 14 -49.04 -34.45 -24.05
C GLY A 14 -48.60 -33.68 -22.80
N LYS A 15 -47.33 -33.83 -22.40
CA LYS A 15 -46.76 -33.11 -21.25
C LYS A 15 -45.60 -32.23 -21.70
N VAL A 16 -45.54 -31.00 -21.19
CA VAL A 16 -44.32 -30.19 -21.22
C VAL A 16 -43.55 -30.46 -19.93
N ALA A 17 -42.26 -30.75 -20.04
CA ALA A 17 -41.36 -30.91 -18.90
C ALA A 17 -40.23 -29.90 -19.02
N VAL A 18 -40.22 -28.90 -18.14
CA VAL A 18 -39.27 -27.80 -18.15
C VAL A 18 -38.21 -28.04 -17.09
N ALA A 19 -36.95 -27.89 -17.47
CA ALA A 19 -35.83 -27.97 -16.54
C ALA A 19 -34.70 -27.02 -16.93
N PHE A 20 -33.80 -26.76 -15.98
CA PHE A 20 -32.50 -26.18 -16.25
C PHE A 20 -31.47 -27.30 -16.44
N ALA A 21 -30.38 -26.99 -17.14
CA ALA A 21 -29.24 -27.92 -17.18
C ALA A 21 -28.69 -28.16 -15.76
N SER A 22 -28.16 -29.37 -15.53
CA SER A 22 -27.67 -29.79 -14.22
C SER A 22 -26.66 -28.79 -13.64
N GLY A 23 -26.83 -28.40 -12.38
CA GLY A 23 -25.96 -27.43 -11.70
C GLY A 23 -26.15 -25.96 -12.08
N LEU A 24 -27.10 -25.63 -12.97
CA LEU A 24 -27.37 -24.27 -13.44
C LEU A 24 -28.77 -23.78 -13.03
N THR A 25 -29.08 -23.84 -11.74
CA THR A 25 -30.33 -23.26 -11.22
C THR A 25 -30.14 -21.77 -10.91
N PRO A 26 -30.93 -20.86 -11.51
CA PRO A 26 -30.86 -19.42 -11.22
C PRO A 26 -31.30 -19.09 -9.79
N SER A 27 -30.87 -17.92 -9.29
CA SER A 27 -31.23 -17.50 -7.93
C SER A 27 -32.67 -17.02 -7.83
N SER A 28 -33.18 -16.42 -8.90
CA SER A 28 -34.57 -15.98 -9.06
C SER A 28 -34.98 -16.14 -10.52
N TYR A 29 -36.19 -16.61 -10.78
CA TYR A 29 -36.73 -16.69 -12.12
C TYR A 29 -38.26 -16.79 -12.12
N THR A 30 -38.87 -16.44 -13.25
CA THR A 30 -40.29 -16.71 -13.53
C THR A 30 -40.41 -17.09 -14.98
N LEU A 31 -40.99 -18.26 -15.23
CA LEU A 31 -41.26 -18.78 -16.57
C LEU A 31 -42.75 -18.69 -16.86
N ASN A 32 -43.11 -18.45 -18.11
CA ASN A 32 -44.47 -18.48 -18.60
C ASN A 32 -44.55 -19.45 -19.80
N LEU A 33 -45.51 -20.36 -19.78
CA LEU A 33 -45.93 -21.12 -20.96
C LEU A 33 -47.06 -20.37 -21.66
N LEU A 34 -46.91 -20.19 -22.95
CA LEU A 34 -47.84 -19.45 -23.79
C LEU A 34 -48.42 -20.33 -24.88
N TYR A 35 -49.72 -20.14 -25.11
CA TYR A 35 -50.45 -20.65 -26.27
C TYR A 35 -51.08 -19.47 -27.01
N SER A 36 -50.77 -19.31 -28.30
CA SER A 36 -51.26 -18.19 -29.12
C SER A 36 -51.07 -16.81 -28.46
N GLY A 37 -49.94 -16.63 -27.76
CA GLY A 37 -49.59 -15.39 -27.06
C GLY A 37 -50.23 -15.19 -25.67
N SER A 38 -51.14 -16.08 -25.25
CA SER A 38 -51.75 -16.03 -23.91
C SER A 38 -51.00 -16.93 -22.94
N VAL A 39 -50.73 -16.42 -21.73
CA VAL A 39 -50.11 -17.21 -20.65
C VAL A 39 -51.12 -18.24 -20.13
N ILE A 40 -50.74 -19.51 -20.15
CA ILE A 40 -51.58 -20.63 -19.68
C ILE A 40 -51.02 -21.31 -18.42
N ALA A 41 -49.74 -21.10 -18.12
CA ALA A 41 -49.10 -21.48 -16.86
C ALA A 41 -47.92 -20.54 -16.58
N SER A 42 -47.67 -20.21 -15.32
CA SER A 42 -46.56 -19.34 -14.91
C SER A 42 -46.01 -19.69 -13.53
N GLY A 43 -44.74 -19.39 -13.31
CA GLY A 43 -44.06 -19.59 -12.03
C GLY A 43 -42.70 -20.27 -12.19
N SER A 44 -42.45 -21.28 -11.36
CA SER A 44 -41.26 -22.11 -11.38
C SER A 44 -41.24 -23.10 -12.54
N ALA A 45 -40.12 -23.81 -12.75
CA ALA A 45 -40.03 -24.82 -13.80
C ALA A 45 -41.05 -25.97 -13.59
N SER A 46 -41.37 -26.31 -12.34
CA SER A 46 -42.42 -27.27 -12.02
C SER A 46 -43.82 -26.75 -12.33
N ASP A 47 -44.09 -25.46 -12.09
CA ASP A 47 -45.41 -24.86 -12.35
C ASP A 47 -45.73 -24.81 -13.85
N VAL A 48 -44.70 -24.67 -14.68
CA VAL A 48 -44.79 -24.64 -16.14
C VAL A 48 -44.75 -26.06 -16.76
N SER A 49 -44.42 -27.09 -15.96
CA SER A 49 -44.35 -28.49 -16.41
C SER A 49 -45.72 -29.18 -16.36
N VAL A 50 -46.60 -28.81 -17.28
CA VAL A 50 -48.03 -29.19 -17.28
C VAL A 50 -48.42 -30.15 -18.40
N VAL A 51 -49.54 -30.86 -18.21
CA VAL A 51 -50.21 -31.65 -19.26
C VAL A 51 -51.16 -30.75 -20.04
N ILE A 52 -50.99 -30.69 -21.36
CA ILE A 52 -51.70 -29.77 -22.25
C ILE A 52 -52.06 -30.45 -23.58
N PRO A 53 -53.05 -29.92 -24.34
CA PRO A 53 -53.36 -30.44 -25.67
C PRO A 53 -52.14 -30.47 -26.59
N ALA A 54 -52.10 -31.43 -27.52
CA ALA A 54 -51.09 -31.44 -28.56
C ALA A 54 -51.16 -30.14 -29.39
N GLY A 55 -50.00 -29.55 -29.70
CA GLY A 55 -49.93 -28.26 -30.38
C GLY A 55 -48.59 -27.54 -30.23
N SER A 56 -48.56 -26.30 -30.73
CA SER A 56 -47.39 -25.42 -30.66
C SER A 56 -47.55 -24.40 -29.55
N TYR A 57 -46.53 -24.30 -28.71
CA TYR A 57 -46.46 -23.43 -27.55
C TYR A 57 -45.13 -22.67 -27.56
N SER A 58 -44.96 -21.75 -26.61
CA SER A 58 -43.67 -21.15 -26.33
C SER A 58 -43.47 -20.93 -24.85
N ILE A 59 -42.20 -20.89 -24.42
CA ILE A 59 -41.82 -20.53 -23.05
C ILE A 59 -41.03 -19.23 -23.10
N ASN A 60 -41.42 -18.25 -22.31
CA ASN A 60 -40.63 -17.04 -22.06
C ASN A 60 -40.53 -16.77 -20.56
N GLY A 61 -39.92 -15.67 -20.15
CA GLY A 61 -39.86 -15.32 -18.75
C GLY A 61 -38.75 -14.35 -18.41
N THR A 62 -38.36 -14.37 -17.14
CA THR A 62 -37.19 -13.65 -16.62
C THR A 62 -36.32 -14.59 -15.79
N ILE A 63 -35.01 -14.40 -15.87
CA ILE A 63 -34.00 -15.15 -15.13
C ILE A 63 -33.04 -14.13 -14.53
N ASP A 64 -33.02 -14.02 -13.20
CA ASP A 64 -32.27 -13.02 -12.45
C ASP A 64 -32.46 -11.60 -13.03
N GLY A 65 -33.71 -11.26 -13.39
CA GLY A 65 -34.10 -9.98 -13.98
C GLY A 65 -33.82 -9.83 -15.49
N VAL A 66 -33.18 -10.81 -16.13
CA VAL A 66 -32.90 -10.81 -17.57
C VAL A 66 -34.04 -11.48 -18.36
N PRO A 67 -34.60 -10.83 -19.39
CA PRO A 67 -35.62 -11.44 -20.23
C PRO A 67 -35.10 -12.68 -20.96
N LEU A 68 -35.88 -13.76 -20.90
CA LEU A 68 -35.68 -14.96 -21.70
C LEU A 68 -36.42 -14.81 -23.04
N SER A 69 -35.69 -14.92 -24.14
CA SER A 69 -36.28 -15.00 -25.48
C SER A 69 -37.24 -16.18 -25.59
N ALA A 70 -38.37 -15.98 -26.29
CA ALA A 70 -39.39 -17.00 -26.44
C ALA A 70 -38.82 -18.27 -27.09
N LEU A 71 -38.94 -19.39 -26.39
CA LEU A 71 -38.47 -20.70 -26.81
C LEU A 71 -39.65 -21.51 -27.36
N PRO A 72 -39.66 -21.91 -28.63
CA PRO A 72 -40.75 -22.70 -29.19
C PRO A 72 -40.77 -24.12 -28.60
N VAL A 73 -41.97 -24.65 -28.36
CA VAL A 73 -42.21 -25.99 -27.82
C VAL A 73 -43.30 -26.66 -28.63
N SER A 74 -43.03 -27.85 -29.16
CA SER A 74 -44.03 -28.68 -29.86
C SER A 74 -44.42 -29.86 -28.98
N VAL A 75 -45.71 -30.02 -28.73
CA VAL A 75 -46.26 -31.10 -27.90
C VAL A 75 -47.05 -32.05 -28.78
N SER A 76 -46.68 -33.34 -28.73
CA SER A 76 -47.39 -34.42 -29.42
C SER A 76 -48.22 -35.25 -28.43
N ALA A 77 -49.30 -35.85 -28.92
CA ALA A 77 -50.18 -36.68 -28.12
C ALA A 77 -49.42 -37.87 -27.49
N GLY A 78 -49.61 -38.11 -26.19
CA GLY A 78 -48.98 -39.19 -25.44
C GLY A 78 -47.48 -39.04 -25.20
N GLN A 79 -46.87 -37.90 -25.59
CA GLN A 79 -45.43 -37.67 -25.47
C GLN A 79 -45.08 -36.62 -24.41
N VAL A 80 -43.84 -36.65 -23.94
CA VAL A 80 -43.25 -35.62 -23.07
C VAL A 80 -42.31 -34.74 -23.90
N ALA A 81 -42.69 -33.48 -24.12
CA ALA A 81 -41.83 -32.46 -24.69
C ALA A 81 -40.87 -31.95 -23.60
N SER A 82 -39.63 -32.44 -23.61
CA SER A 82 -38.60 -32.02 -22.68
C SER A 82 -37.95 -30.72 -23.16
N VAL A 83 -37.98 -29.69 -22.33
CA VAL A 83 -37.48 -28.35 -22.64
C VAL A 83 -36.41 -27.97 -21.63
N THR A 84 -35.19 -27.75 -22.13
CA THR A 84 -34.11 -27.19 -21.31
C THR A 84 -34.05 -25.68 -21.53
N ILE A 85 -34.20 -24.91 -20.46
CA ILE A 85 -34.08 -23.45 -20.53
C ILE A 85 -32.63 -23.07 -20.86
N PRO A 86 -32.39 -22.22 -21.89
CA PRO A 86 -31.05 -21.91 -22.37
C PRO A 86 -30.33 -20.93 -21.42
N VAL A 87 -29.77 -21.46 -20.34
CA VAL A 87 -28.96 -20.72 -19.38
C VAL A 87 -27.52 -21.19 -19.37
N GLY A 88 -26.62 -20.28 -18.99
CA GLY A 88 -25.25 -20.58 -18.58
C GLY A 88 -24.91 -19.85 -17.29
N LYS A 89 -23.71 -20.09 -16.75
CA LYS A 89 -23.22 -19.41 -15.55
C LYS A 89 -22.09 -18.45 -15.92
N ILE A 90 -22.11 -17.27 -15.34
CA ILE A 90 -20.95 -16.39 -15.32
C ILE A 90 -20.14 -16.70 -14.06
N ALA A 91 -18.83 -16.87 -14.20
CA ALA A 91 -17.91 -17.07 -13.10
C ALA A 91 -16.83 -15.98 -13.15
N VAL A 92 -16.78 -15.14 -12.11
CA VAL A 92 -15.82 -14.04 -12.03
C VAL A 92 -14.64 -14.42 -11.14
N SER A 93 -13.44 -14.14 -11.63
CA SER A 93 -12.18 -14.35 -10.93
C SER A 93 -11.24 -13.15 -11.10
N PHE A 94 -10.15 -13.13 -10.35
CA PHE A 94 -9.12 -12.08 -10.44
C PHE A 94 -7.84 -12.68 -10.99
N ALA A 95 -7.19 -11.97 -11.91
CA ALA A 95 -5.93 -12.41 -12.50
C ALA A 95 -4.86 -12.68 -11.42
N GLY A 96 -4.13 -13.79 -11.55
CA GLY A 96 -3.10 -14.20 -10.59
C GLY A 96 -3.62 -14.59 -9.20
N GLY A 97 -4.94 -14.70 -9.01
CA GLY A 97 -5.54 -14.97 -7.70
C GLY A 97 -5.49 -13.80 -6.72
N TYR A 98 -5.11 -12.60 -7.18
CA TYR A 98 -5.05 -11.40 -6.35
C TYR A 98 -6.45 -10.86 -6.10
N VAL A 99 -7.05 -11.22 -4.96
CA VAL A 99 -8.37 -10.70 -4.56
C VAL A 99 -8.20 -9.33 -3.88
N PRO A 100 -8.79 -8.24 -4.41
CA PRO A 100 -8.74 -6.94 -3.77
C PRO A 100 -9.52 -6.91 -2.46
N SER A 101 -9.07 -6.11 -1.49
CA SER A 101 -9.78 -5.91 -0.23
C SER A 101 -11.07 -5.08 -0.37
N SER A 102 -11.15 -4.23 -1.39
CA SER A 102 -12.31 -3.39 -1.67
C SER A 102 -12.55 -3.29 -3.17
N TYR A 103 -13.74 -3.70 -3.61
CA TYR A 103 -14.17 -3.62 -5.00
C TYR A 103 -15.70 -3.76 -5.12
N THR A 104 -16.24 -3.24 -6.21
CA THR A 104 -17.62 -3.46 -6.65
C THR A 104 -17.63 -3.73 -8.14
N LEU A 105 -18.25 -4.84 -8.55
CA LEU A 105 -18.45 -5.22 -9.93
C LEU A 105 -19.92 -5.11 -10.31
N ASN A 106 -20.16 -4.82 -11.59
CA ASN A 106 -21.48 -4.74 -12.19
C ASN A 106 -21.52 -5.69 -13.39
N LEU A 107 -22.49 -6.59 -13.38
CA LEU A 107 -22.87 -7.37 -14.55
C LEU A 107 -23.99 -6.62 -15.28
N THR A 108 -23.80 -6.41 -16.57
CA THR A 108 -24.76 -5.69 -17.42
C THR A 108 -25.18 -6.51 -18.63
N TYR A 109 -26.43 -6.32 -19.04
CA TYR A 109 -27.02 -6.89 -20.23
C TYR A 109 -27.79 -5.79 -20.97
N ASN A 110 -27.44 -5.53 -22.24
CA ASN A 110 -28.03 -4.45 -23.04
C ASN A 110 -28.05 -3.09 -22.32
N GLY A 111 -27.00 -2.78 -21.56
CA GLY A 111 -26.87 -1.53 -20.80
C GLY A 111 -27.60 -1.48 -19.45
N MET A 112 -28.39 -2.50 -19.11
CA MET A 112 -29.06 -2.60 -17.80
C MET A 112 -28.20 -3.39 -16.82
N THR A 113 -28.15 -2.95 -15.56
CA THR A 113 -27.46 -3.69 -14.50
C THR A 113 -28.31 -4.86 -14.05
N VAL A 114 -27.76 -6.07 -14.18
CA VAL A 114 -28.39 -7.34 -13.81
C VAL A 114 -28.03 -7.70 -12.37
N ALA A 115 -26.75 -7.53 -12.02
CA ALA A 115 -26.23 -7.80 -10.68
C ALA A 115 -25.10 -6.83 -10.35
N SER A 116 -24.93 -6.52 -9.07
CA SER A 116 -23.87 -5.63 -8.56
C SER A 116 -23.36 -6.10 -7.21
N GLY A 117 -22.06 -5.90 -6.94
CA GLY A 117 -21.44 -6.17 -5.65
C GLY A 117 -20.12 -6.95 -5.77
N SER A 118 -19.97 -7.99 -4.97
CA SER A 118 -18.78 -8.84 -4.96
C SER A 118 -18.70 -9.74 -6.21
N ALA A 119 -17.57 -10.43 -6.38
CA ALA A 119 -17.38 -11.38 -7.48
C ALA A 119 -18.41 -12.51 -7.45
N SER A 120 -18.79 -12.96 -6.25
CA SER A 120 -19.85 -13.95 -6.05
C SER A 120 -21.23 -13.40 -6.43
N ALA A 121 -21.52 -12.13 -6.11
CA ALA A 121 -22.79 -11.50 -6.44
C ALA A 121 -23.03 -11.38 -7.95
N VAL A 122 -21.96 -11.19 -8.74
CA VAL A 122 -22.05 -11.15 -10.21
C VAL A 122 -21.85 -12.52 -10.88
N SER A 123 -21.48 -13.56 -10.11
CA SER A 123 -21.27 -14.92 -10.63
C SER A 123 -22.57 -15.75 -10.61
N ILE A 124 -23.54 -15.32 -11.42
CA ILE A 124 -24.90 -15.85 -11.44
C ILE A 124 -25.21 -16.66 -12.70
N VAL A 125 -26.35 -17.36 -12.69
CA VAL A 125 -26.87 -18.09 -13.84
C VAL A 125 -27.77 -17.15 -14.62
N VAL A 126 -27.50 -16.98 -15.91
CA VAL A 126 -28.22 -16.04 -16.78
C VAL A 126 -28.60 -16.71 -18.10
N PRO A 127 -29.58 -16.16 -18.84
CA PRO A 127 -29.88 -16.63 -20.19
C PRO A 127 -28.63 -16.59 -21.08
N SER A 128 -28.55 -17.49 -22.06
CA SER A 128 -27.52 -17.43 -23.08
C SER A 128 -27.54 -16.07 -23.78
N GLY A 129 -26.38 -15.44 -23.97
CA GLY A 129 -26.29 -14.11 -24.52
C GLY A 129 -24.94 -13.44 -24.24
N THR A 130 -24.80 -12.19 -24.67
CA THR A 130 -23.59 -11.39 -24.42
C THR A 130 -23.84 -10.43 -23.28
N TYR A 131 -22.94 -10.47 -22.30
CA TYR A 131 -22.96 -9.63 -21.12
C TYR A 131 -21.67 -8.82 -21.04
N SER A 132 -21.67 -7.80 -20.17
CA SER A 132 -20.47 -7.03 -19.88
C SER A 132 -20.28 -6.89 -18.38
N VAL A 133 -19.07 -7.19 -17.91
CA VAL A 133 -18.66 -7.01 -16.52
C VAL A 133 -17.75 -5.79 -16.43
N SER A 134 -18.11 -4.84 -15.58
CA SER A 134 -17.33 -3.63 -15.30
C SER A 134 -17.34 -3.35 -13.80
N GLY A 135 -16.65 -2.31 -13.34
CA GLY A 135 -16.71 -1.95 -11.93
C GLY A 135 -15.59 -1.03 -11.48
N VAL A 136 -15.34 -1.05 -10.17
CA VAL A 136 -14.28 -0.30 -9.51
C VAL A 136 -13.53 -1.23 -8.57
N VAL A 137 -12.20 -1.20 -8.63
CA VAL A 137 -11.30 -1.93 -7.73
C VAL A 137 -10.38 -0.90 -7.07
N SER A 138 -10.38 -0.84 -5.73
CA SER A 138 -9.56 0.11 -4.97
C SER A 138 -9.69 1.56 -5.47
N GLY A 139 -10.90 2.00 -5.83
CA GLY A 139 -11.16 3.34 -6.38
C GLY A 139 -10.80 3.55 -7.85
N VAL A 140 -10.25 2.53 -8.54
CA VAL A 140 -9.86 2.58 -9.96
C VAL A 140 -10.91 1.89 -10.82
N PRO A 141 -11.42 2.52 -11.89
CA PRO A 141 -12.39 1.91 -12.78
C PRO A 141 -11.77 0.74 -13.56
N VAL A 142 -12.56 -0.32 -13.74
CA VAL A 142 -12.25 -1.45 -14.61
C VAL A 142 -13.01 -1.26 -15.92
N SER A 143 -12.28 -1.25 -17.03
CA SER A 143 -12.88 -1.21 -18.37
C SER A 143 -13.85 -2.38 -18.57
N PRO A 144 -15.00 -2.15 -19.24
CA PRO A 144 -15.98 -3.21 -19.47
C PRO A 144 -15.38 -4.41 -20.21
N ILE A 145 -15.65 -5.62 -19.71
CA ILE A 145 -15.20 -6.90 -20.26
C ILE A 145 -16.41 -7.63 -20.80
N SER A 146 -16.46 -7.81 -22.12
CA SER A 146 -17.51 -8.58 -22.78
C SER A 146 -17.33 -10.08 -22.55
N VAL A 147 -18.43 -10.77 -22.24
CA VAL A 147 -18.47 -12.22 -22.07
C VAL A 147 -19.70 -12.80 -22.75
N THR A 148 -19.51 -13.88 -23.50
CA THR A 148 -20.61 -14.61 -24.13
C THR A 148 -20.92 -15.87 -23.33
N VAL A 149 -22.17 -16.00 -22.91
CA VAL A 149 -22.70 -17.13 -22.16
C VAL A 149 -23.43 -18.06 -23.13
N ALA A 150 -22.98 -19.31 -23.19
CA ALA A 150 -23.64 -20.37 -23.95
C ALA A 150 -24.45 -21.29 -23.03
N THR A 151 -25.48 -21.92 -23.58
CA THR A 151 -26.33 -22.88 -22.86
C THR A 151 -25.51 -24.01 -22.25
N GLY A 152 -25.71 -24.29 -20.97
CA GLY A 152 -25.06 -25.38 -20.25
C GLY A 152 -23.61 -25.12 -19.85
N GLN A 153 -23.04 -23.94 -20.17
CA GLN A 153 -21.62 -23.64 -19.98
C GLN A 153 -21.38 -22.68 -18.80
N VAL A 154 -20.15 -22.72 -18.28
CA VAL A 154 -19.62 -21.72 -17.35
C VAL A 154 -18.70 -20.78 -18.13
N ALA A 155 -19.13 -19.54 -18.35
CA ALA A 155 -18.34 -18.50 -18.97
C ALA A 155 -17.48 -17.79 -17.91
N SER A 156 -16.16 -17.87 -18.05
CA SER A 156 -15.23 -17.27 -17.09
C SER A 156 -14.89 -15.83 -17.49
N VAL A 157 -14.96 -14.92 -16.51
CA VAL A 157 -14.50 -13.54 -16.62
C VAL A 157 -13.36 -13.35 -15.65
N THR A 158 -12.20 -12.92 -16.16
CA THR A 158 -11.04 -12.60 -15.33
C THR A 158 -10.86 -11.10 -15.27
N ILE A 159 -11.01 -10.50 -14.08
CA ILE A 159 -10.77 -9.08 -13.87
C ILE A 159 -9.25 -8.83 -13.94
N PRO A 160 -8.77 -7.93 -14.81
CA PRO A 160 -7.35 -7.69 -15.04
C PRO A 160 -6.77 -6.83 -13.92
N VAL A 161 -6.39 -7.48 -12.81
CA VAL A 161 -5.74 -6.84 -11.66
C VAL A 161 -4.31 -7.34 -11.49
N GLY A 162 -3.49 -6.55 -10.82
CA GLY A 162 -2.18 -6.96 -10.31
C GLY A 162 -1.96 -6.43 -8.90
N LYS A 163 -0.88 -6.88 -8.25
CA LYS A 163 -0.52 -6.47 -6.89
C LYS A 163 0.58 -5.42 -6.92
N VAL A 164 0.40 -4.33 -6.20
CA VAL A 164 1.48 -3.38 -5.90
C VAL A 164 2.19 -3.84 -4.62
N ALA A 165 3.51 -3.89 -4.65
CA ALA A 165 4.34 -4.07 -3.49
C ALA A 165 5.28 -2.88 -3.34
N VAL A 166 5.18 -2.20 -2.21
CA VAL A 166 6.02 -1.06 -1.89
C VAL A 166 7.11 -1.48 -0.92
N THR A 167 8.35 -1.22 -1.31
CA THR A 167 9.55 -1.55 -0.52
C THR A 167 10.46 -0.34 -0.41
N PHE A 168 11.39 -0.39 0.53
CA PHE A 168 12.42 0.64 0.68
C PHE A 168 13.76 0.16 0.14
N ALA A 169 14.47 1.04 -0.57
CA ALA A 169 15.79 0.72 -1.11
C ALA A 169 16.75 0.24 -0.01
N GLY A 170 17.49 -0.84 -0.29
CA GLY A 170 18.44 -1.43 0.67
C GLY A 170 17.78 -2.06 1.91
N GLY A 171 16.45 -2.22 1.94
CA GLY A 171 15.73 -2.71 3.13
C GLY A 171 15.68 -1.70 4.28
N LEU A 172 16.02 -0.44 4.02
CA LEU A 172 16.10 0.62 5.03
C LEU A 172 14.69 1.17 5.32
N ILE A 173 14.06 0.71 6.39
CA ILE A 173 12.69 1.14 6.74
C ILE A 173 12.76 2.41 7.61
N PRO A 174 12.27 3.58 7.13
CA PRO A 174 12.26 4.80 7.94
C PRO A 174 11.31 4.70 9.13
N SER A 175 11.64 5.36 10.23
CA SER A 175 10.78 5.44 11.42
C SER A 175 9.56 6.35 11.22
N SER A 176 9.62 7.29 10.28
CA SER A 176 8.53 8.22 9.95
C SER A 176 8.47 8.45 8.45
N TYR A 177 7.32 8.15 7.86
CA TYR A 177 7.05 8.38 6.45
C TYR A 177 5.54 8.35 6.20
N THR A 178 5.13 8.89 5.05
CA THR A 178 3.77 8.72 4.55
C THR A 178 3.83 8.62 3.03
N LEU A 179 3.22 7.57 2.48
CA LEU A 179 3.17 7.32 1.05
C LEU A 179 1.72 7.45 0.57
N ALA A 180 1.57 7.74 -0.72
CA ALA A 180 0.29 7.72 -1.40
C ALA A 180 0.46 7.12 -2.79
N LEU A 181 -0.37 6.14 -3.10
CA LEU A 181 -0.49 5.57 -4.43
C LEU A 181 -1.54 6.36 -5.20
N GLN A 182 -1.20 6.77 -6.41
CA GLN A 182 -2.06 7.56 -7.27
C GLN A 182 -2.36 6.87 -8.59
N TYR A 183 -3.58 7.09 -9.08
CA TYR A 183 -4.03 6.75 -10.41
C TYR A 183 -4.60 8.02 -11.06
N ASN A 184 -4.07 8.42 -12.21
CA ASN A 184 -4.44 9.68 -12.90
C ASN A 184 -4.44 10.91 -11.98
N GLY A 185 -3.44 11.00 -11.07
CA GLY A 185 -3.30 12.12 -10.12
C GLY A 185 -4.24 12.07 -8.90
N MET A 186 -5.15 11.11 -8.82
CA MET A 186 -6.02 10.90 -7.65
C MET A 186 -5.40 9.87 -6.71
N VAL A 187 -5.42 10.14 -5.41
CA VAL A 187 -4.96 9.21 -4.37
C VAL A 187 -5.97 8.08 -4.21
N ILE A 188 -5.52 6.84 -4.39
CA ILE A 188 -6.34 5.63 -4.24
C ILE A 188 -6.01 4.84 -2.95
N ALA A 189 -4.82 5.05 -2.39
CA ALA A 189 -4.41 4.55 -1.09
C ALA A 189 -3.34 5.45 -0.50
N SER A 190 -3.29 5.58 0.82
CA SER A 190 -2.28 6.37 1.53
C SER A 190 -1.99 5.82 2.92
N GLY A 191 -0.80 6.12 3.44
CA GLY A 191 -0.37 5.69 4.77
C GLY A 191 1.03 5.07 4.75
N SER A 192 1.16 3.92 5.41
CA SER A 192 2.38 3.11 5.45
C SER A 192 2.62 2.34 4.14
N ALA A 193 3.78 1.68 4.00
CA ALA A 193 4.10 0.89 2.82
C ALA A 193 3.13 -0.28 2.61
N SER A 194 2.60 -0.86 3.69
CA SER A 194 1.57 -1.90 3.62
C SER A 194 0.22 -1.34 3.16
N ASP A 195 -0.15 -0.13 3.59
CA ASP A 195 -1.44 0.48 3.22
C ASP A 195 -1.52 0.81 1.72
N VAL A 196 -0.38 1.12 1.10
CA VAL A 196 -0.27 1.36 -0.35
C VAL A 196 0.07 0.11 -1.16
N SER A 197 0.38 -1.02 -0.52
CA SER A 197 0.67 -2.32 -1.17
C SER A 197 -0.61 -3.10 -1.44
N ILE A 198 -1.42 -2.58 -2.36
CA ILE A 198 -2.78 -3.05 -2.63
C ILE A 198 -2.91 -3.72 -4.00
N VAL A 199 -4.05 -4.40 -4.21
CA VAL A 199 -4.43 -4.92 -5.53
C VAL A 199 -5.18 -3.83 -6.30
N VAL A 200 -4.78 -3.61 -7.54
CA VAL A 200 -5.31 -2.57 -8.42
C VAL A 200 -5.48 -3.11 -9.84
N PRO A 201 -6.34 -2.50 -10.68
CA PRO A 201 -6.42 -2.84 -12.10
C PRO A 201 -5.06 -2.70 -12.82
N ALA A 202 -4.87 -3.45 -13.90
CA ALA A 202 -3.71 -3.26 -14.77
C ALA A 202 -3.69 -1.82 -15.31
N GLY A 203 -2.54 -1.16 -15.27
CA GLY A 203 -2.43 0.25 -15.62
C GLY A 203 -1.16 0.90 -15.09
N THR A 204 -1.05 2.21 -15.25
CA THR A 204 0.07 3.02 -14.77
C THR A 204 -0.32 3.76 -13.49
N TYR A 205 0.59 3.72 -12.51
CA TYR A 205 0.40 4.32 -11.20
C TYR A 205 1.61 5.16 -10.83
N THR A 206 1.40 6.10 -9.91
CA THR A 206 2.45 6.94 -9.37
C THR A 206 2.49 6.80 -7.85
N LEU A 207 3.64 6.45 -7.29
CA LEU A 207 3.88 6.51 -5.86
C LEU A 207 4.50 7.86 -5.51
N VAL A 208 3.88 8.57 -4.58
CA VAL A 208 4.38 9.82 -4.02
C VAL A 208 4.43 9.73 -2.49
N GLY A 209 5.05 10.70 -1.84
CA GLY A 209 5.05 10.75 -0.39
C GLY A 209 6.17 11.58 0.19
N ASN A 210 6.43 11.33 1.47
CA ASN A 210 7.56 11.91 2.18
C ASN A 210 8.18 10.86 3.12
N VAL A 211 9.47 11.02 3.37
CA VAL A 211 10.24 10.25 4.34
C VAL A 211 10.92 11.24 5.26
N SER A 212 10.69 11.13 6.57
CA SER A 212 11.20 12.06 7.58
C SER A 212 10.88 13.53 7.26
N GLY A 213 9.69 13.80 6.70
CA GLY A 213 9.27 15.16 6.31
C GLY A 213 9.89 15.69 5.01
N VAL A 214 10.68 14.88 4.30
CA VAL A 214 11.29 15.22 3.00
C VAL A 214 10.50 14.57 1.88
N PRO A 215 10.00 15.32 0.89
CA PRO A 215 9.25 14.74 -0.23
C PRO A 215 10.15 13.84 -1.08
N ILE A 216 9.62 12.71 -1.51
CA ILE A 216 10.27 11.86 -2.53
C ILE A 216 9.88 12.33 -3.93
N SER A 217 10.76 12.16 -4.91
CA SER A 217 10.40 12.32 -6.31
C SER A 217 9.30 11.31 -6.69
N PRO A 218 8.27 11.71 -7.47
CA PRO A 218 7.24 10.79 -7.92
C PRO A 218 7.81 9.59 -8.68
N ILE A 219 7.30 8.40 -8.37
CA ILE A 219 7.76 7.13 -8.96
C ILE A 219 6.63 6.56 -9.81
N SER A 220 6.77 6.64 -11.13
CA SER A 220 5.80 6.06 -12.07
C SER A 220 6.16 4.61 -12.41
N PHE A 221 5.19 3.72 -12.38
CA PHE A 221 5.36 2.31 -12.72
C PHE A 221 4.08 1.70 -13.30
N SER A 222 4.21 0.59 -14.02
CA SER A 222 3.07 -0.15 -14.58
C SER A 222 2.80 -1.43 -13.79
N VAL A 223 1.51 -1.74 -13.68
CA VAL A 223 0.99 -2.99 -13.12
C VAL A 223 0.40 -3.80 -14.27
N LEU A 224 0.86 -5.05 -14.42
CA LEU A 224 0.32 -5.98 -15.39
C LEU A 224 -0.69 -6.92 -14.73
N ALA A 225 -1.65 -7.42 -15.51
CA ALA A 225 -2.64 -8.37 -15.02
C ALA A 225 -1.97 -9.67 -14.57
N GLY A 226 -2.32 -10.14 -13.37
CA GLY A 226 -1.83 -11.38 -12.79
C GLY A 226 -0.40 -11.34 -12.26
N THR A 227 0.24 -10.17 -12.23
CA THR A 227 1.62 -10.03 -11.72
C THR A 227 1.70 -9.13 -10.49
N GLN A 228 2.86 -9.18 -9.83
CA GLN A 228 3.22 -8.24 -8.78
C GLN A 228 4.19 -7.20 -9.34
N ALA A 229 3.81 -5.93 -9.27
CA ALA A 229 4.68 -4.79 -9.56
C ALA A 229 5.36 -4.33 -8.28
N SER A 230 6.66 -4.06 -8.36
CA SER A 230 7.44 -3.55 -7.23
C SER A 230 7.72 -2.06 -7.41
N ALA A 231 7.36 -1.25 -6.41
CA ALA A 231 7.71 0.16 -6.34
C ALA A 231 8.68 0.37 -5.17
N THR A 232 9.92 0.74 -5.47
CA THR A 232 10.96 0.92 -4.45
C THR A 232 11.13 2.40 -4.12
N VAL A 233 10.86 2.77 -2.87
CA VAL A 233 11.08 4.13 -2.35
C VAL A 233 12.59 4.39 -2.23
N PRO A 234 13.12 5.45 -2.87
CA PRO A 234 14.55 5.73 -2.90
C PRO A 234 14.98 6.37 -1.57
N VAL A 235 15.42 5.56 -0.62
CA VAL A 235 15.90 6.01 0.68
C VAL A 235 17.37 5.68 0.89
N SER A 236 17.99 6.35 1.86
CA SER A 236 19.34 6.09 2.36
C SER A 236 19.41 6.41 3.84
N GLN A 237 20.35 5.79 4.55
CA GLN A 237 20.59 6.06 5.96
C GLN A 237 21.81 6.96 6.13
N LEU A 238 21.63 8.09 6.81
CA LEU A 238 22.73 8.92 7.30
C LEU A 238 23.11 8.45 8.71
N SER A 239 24.36 8.03 8.87
CA SER A 239 24.96 7.70 10.17
C SER A 239 26.02 8.74 10.50
N ILE A 240 25.67 9.69 11.38
CA ILE A 240 26.47 10.87 11.68
C ILE A 240 27.08 10.70 13.06
N THR A 241 28.36 11.00 13.19
CA THR A 241 29.05 11.07 14.49
C THR A 241 29.88 12.34 14.54
N ALA A 242 29.79 13.06 15.67
CA ALA A 242 30.49 14.30 15.88
C ALA A 242 31.92 14.07 16.42
N TYR A 243 32.87 14.81 15.87
CA TYR A 243 34.28 14.80 16.26
C TYR A 243 34.83 16.21 16.38
N THR A 244 35.90 16.36 17.15
CA THR A 244 36.77 17.54 17.12
C THR A 244 37.68 17.54 15.89
N ALA A 245 38.34 18.68 15.64
CA ALA A 245 39.35 18.80 14.60
C ALA A 245 40.51 17.81 14.78
N ASN A 246 40.91 17.51 16.02
CA ASN A 246 41.93 16.52 16.35
C ASN A 246 41.38 15.07 16.49
N GLY A 247 40.11 14.84 16.16
CA GLY A 247 39.53 13.51 16.03
C GLY A 247 39.02 12.85 17.31
N VAL A 248 38.86 13.60 18.38
CA VAL A 248 38.16 13.15 19.59
C VAL A 248 36.66 13.15 19.34
N GLN A 249 35.96 12.06 19.63
CA GLN A 249 34.51 11.99 19.50
C GLN A 249 33.82 12.89 20.54
N LEU A 250 32.82 13.65 20.11
CA LEU A 250 32.05 14.55 20.97
C LEU A 250 30.66 13.96 21.24
N SER A 251 30.40 13.46 22.43
CA SER A 251 29.09 12.91 22.81
C SER A 251 28.01 13.97 23.05
N ASN A 252 28.41 15.22 23.32
CA ASN A 252 27.51 16.32 23.66
C ASN A 252 27.30 17.33 22.51
N ALA A 253 27.84 17.06 21.32
CA ALA A 253 27.64 17.94 20.17
C ALA A 253 26.21 17.84 19.66
N LEU A 254 25.55 18.97 19.45
CA LEU A 254 24.23 19.02 18.82
C LEU A 254 24.41 18.79 17.31
N ILE A 255 23.67 17.83 16.76
CA ILE A 255 23.64 17.51 15.34
C ILE A 255 22.24 17.82 14.82
N THR A 256 22.17 18.59 13.73
CA THR A 256 20.91 18.88 13.03
C THR A 256 21.09 18.56 11.56
N VAL A 257 20.16 17.79 10.99
CA VAL A 257 20.09 17.52 9.55
C VAL A 257 18.96 18.37 8.99
N THR A 258 19.24 19.14 7.96
CA THR A 258 18.25 19.98 7.27
C THR A 258 18.16 19.64 5.79
N TYR A 259 16.97 19.82 5.25
CA TYR A 259 16.66 19.77 3.83
C TYR A 259 15.96 21.07 3.46
N SER A 260 16.50 21.79 2.48
CA SER A 260 15.98 23.10 2.06
C SER A 260 15.74 24.07 3.23
N GLY A 261 16.65 24.09 4.20
CA GLY A 261 16.58 24.93 5.40
C GLY A 261 15.63 24.45 6.49
N LYS A 262 14.84 23.40 6.27
CA LYS A 262 13.96 22.81 7.30
C LYS A 262 14.64 21.65 8.01
N GLN A 263 14.47 21.58 9.33
CA GLN A 263 14.98 20.47 10.13
C GLN A 263 14.24 19.16 9.80
N VAL A 264 15.01 18.15 9.45
CA VAL A 264 14.58 16.77 9.14
C VAL A 264 14.78 15.87 10.35
N ALA A 265 15.92 16.02 11.02
CA ALA A 265 16.28 15.26 12.20
C ALA A 265 17.26 16.05 13.08
N ALA A 266 17.29 15.72 14.36
CA ALA A 266 18.32 16.18 15.27
C ALA A 266 18.71 15.09 16.26
N GLY A 267 19.92 15.20 16.80
CA GLY A 267 20.48 14.28 17.77
C GLY A 267 21.65 14.91 18.53
N THR A 268 22.23 14.14 19.44
CA THR A 268 23.36 14.59 20.27
C THR A 268 24.48 13.56 20.22
N GLY A 269 25.66 13.99 19.82
CA GLY A 269 26.88 13.20 19.68
C GLY A 269 26.89 12.25 18.49
N SER A 270 25.81 11.49 18.30
CA SER A 270 25.55 10.68 17.11
C SER A 270 24.09 10.78 16.69
N LEU A 271 23.84 10.55 15.41
CA LEU A 271 22.51 10.57 14.81
C LEU A 271 22.43 9.54 13.69
N SER A 272 21.43 8.68 13.71
CA SER A 272 21.09 7.78 12.62
C SER A 272 19.68 8.08 12.14
N VAL A 273 19.53 8.46 10.87
CA VAL A 273 18.24 8.79 10.27
C VAL A 273 18.16 8.27 8.84
N ILE A 274 16.98 7.76 8.46
CA ILE A 274 16.68 7.37 7.08
C ILE A 274 15.94 8.51 6.40
N VAL A 275 16.45 8.90 5.24
CA VAL A 275 15.99 10.05 4.44
C VAL A 275 15.96 9.65 2.96
N PRO A 276 15.29 10.42 2.08
CA PRO A 276 15.39 10.19 0.64
C PRO A 276 16.84 10.17 0.14
N GLY A 277 17.18 9.18 -0.68
CA GLY A 277 18.50 9.07 -1.32
C GLY A 277 18.58 9.92 -2.59
N GLY A 278 19.79 10.31 -2.98
CA GLY A 278 20.05 11.08 -4.20
C GLY A 278 19.71 12.58 -4.09
N VAL A 279 19.34 13.07 -2.91
CA VAL A 279 19.12 14.50 -2.64
C VAL A 279 20.11 15.01 -1.60
N SER A 280 20.38 16.31 -1.63
CA SER A 280 21.38 16.93 -0.75
C SER A 280 20.79 17.36 0.59
N TYR A 281 21.54 17.09 1.67
CA TYR A 281 21.23 17.49 3.04
C TYR A 281 22.34 18.34 3.60
N THR A 282 21.99 19.32 4.42
CA THR A 282 22.96 20.09 5.20
C THR A 282 22.98 19.57 6.63
N ILE A 283 24.15 19.12 7.06
CA ILE A 283 24.40 18.68 8.43
C ILE A 283 25.07 19.83 9.16
N SER A 284 24.44 20.32 10.21
CA SER A 284 25.03 21.26 11.16
C SER A 284 25.44 20.51 12.41
N VAL A 285 26.68 20.71 12.84
CA VAL A 285 27.20 20.18 14.11
C VAL A 285 27.68 21.36 14.95
N SER A 286 27.25 21.42 16.21
CA SER A 286 27.64 22.48 17.12
C SER A 286 28.02 21.95 18.50
N ALA A 287 29.11 22.48 19.06
CA ALA A 287 29.56 22.19 20.41
C ALA A 287 30.37 23.38 20.94
N TYR A 288 30.27 23.66 22.24
CA TYR A 288 31.06 24.72 22.90
C TYR A 288 30.97 26.09 22.20
N GLY A 289 29.79 26.45 21.69
CA GLY A 289 29.55 27.73 21.01
C GLY A 289 30.10 27.82 19.58
N VAL A 290 30.65 26.73 19.04
CA VAL A 290 31.21 26.66 17.68
C VAL A 290 30.35 25.75 16.82
N THR A 291 30.01 26.20 15.62
CA THR A 291 29.17 25.47 14.66
C THR A 291 29.92 25.27 13.35
N ASN A 292 29.78 24.10 12.75
CA ASN A 292 30.23 23.81 11.40
C ASN A 292 29.10 23.15 10.60
N THR A 293 29.13 23.34 9.28
CA THR A 293 28.11 22.82 8.36
C THR A 293 28.76 22.08 7.20
N THR A 294 28.20 20.93 6.86
CA THR A 294 28.65 20.11 5.72
C THR A 294 27.45 19.64 4.90
N THR A 295 27.56 19.69 3.58
CA THR A 295 26.51 19.16 2.69
C THR A 295 26.87 17.76 2.23
N VAL A 296 25.89 16.86 2.23
CA VAL A 296 26.05 15.46 1.79
C VAL A 296 24.91 15.05 0.87
N THR A 297 25.19 14.16 -0.08
CA THR A 297 24.21 13.59 -1.01
C THR A 297 24.32 12.07 -0.95
N PRO A 298 23.60 11.40 -0.04
CA PRO A 298 23.74 9.97 0.16
C PRO A 298 23.13 9.19 -1.01
N ALA A 299 23.80 8.13 -1.46
CA ALA A 299 23.32 7.30 -2.56
C ALA A 299 22.13 6.41 -2.14
N VAL A 300 21.18 6.20 -3.05
CA VAL A 300 20.00 5.36 -2.80
C VAL A 300 20.40 3.94 -2.40
N GLY A 301 19.73 3.40 -1.37
CA GLY A 301 19.91 2.04 -0.87
C GLY A 301 21.17 1.83 -0.04
N THR A 302 21.89 2.89 0.32
CA THR A 302 23.16 2.80 1.06
C THR A 302 23.07 3.39 2.47
N VAL A 303 24.02 3.02 3.33
CA VAL A 303 24.28 3.68 4.60
C VAL A 303 25.50 4.57 4.43
N MET A 304 25.31 5.89 4.48
CA MET A 304 26.40 6.87 4.41
C MET A 304 26.87 7.25 5.82
N SER A 305 28.11 6.92 6.13
CA SER A 305 28.75 7.34 7.39
C SER A 305 29.36 8.73 7.22
N VAL A 306 28.97 9.67 8.09
CA VAL A 306 29.43 11.06 8.05
C VAL A 306 30.21 11.39 9.33
N ARG A 307 31.45 11.80 9.14
CA ARG A 307 32.30 12.34 10.20
C ARG A 307 32.11 13.85 10.28
N ALA A 308 31.21 14.30 11.16
CA ALA A 308 30.92 15.71 11.34
C ALA A 308 31.96 16.35 12.28
N VAL A 309 32.76 17.29 11.77
CA VAL A 309 33.86 17.89 12.54
C VAL A 309 33.47 19.27 13.05
N VAL A 310 33.56 19.47 14.37
CA VAL A 310 33.53 20.79 15.01
C VAL A 310 34.97 21.33 15.03
N PRO A 311 35.24 22.56 14.57
CA PRO A 311 36.59 23.14 14.48
C PRO A 311 37.10 23.61 15.85
N ILE A 312 36.99 22.74 16.84
CA ILE A 312 37.62 22.85 18.16
C ILE A 312 38.60 21.68 18.31
N SER A 313 39.63 21.87 19.12
CA SER A 313 40.57 20.80 19.50
C SER A 313 40.55 20.66 21.01
N GLY A 314 40.84 19.46 21.52
CA GLY A 314 40.90 19.20 22.96
C GLY A 314 41.11 17.72 23.25
N TYR A 315 41.06 17.36 24.53
CA TYR A 315 41.28 15.98 24.99
C TYR A 315 40.19 15.58 25.98
N ILE A 316 39.93 14.28 26.07
CA ILE A 316 39.10 13.73 27.15
C ILE A 316 40.01 13.53 28.37
N ILE A 317 39.70 14.24 29.45
CA ILE A 317 40.41 14.15 30.72
C ILE A 317 39.36 13.87 31.80
N PHE A 318 39.55 12.78 32.56
CA PHE A 318 38.59 12.31 33.57
C PHE A 318 37.15 12.15 33.04
N GLY A 319 36.99 11.71 31.78
CA GLY A 319 35.68 11.47 31.16
C GLY A 319 34.98 12.72 30.62
N ALA A 320 35.56 13.92 30.79
CA ALA A 320 35.04 15.16 30.22
C ALA A 320 35.93 15.67 29.09
N PHE A 321 35.31 16.21 28.05
CA PHE A 321 36.06 16.91 27.01
C PHE A 321 36.56 18.27 27.55
N VAL A 322 37.87 18.48 27.47
CA VAL A 322 38.53 19.73 27.85
C VAL A 322 39.07 20.40 26.58
N PRO A 323 38.56 21.59 26.19
CA PRO A 323 39.08 22.34 25.06
C PRO A 323 40.58 22.66 25.22
N LEU A 324 41.31 22.70 24.11
CA LEU A 324 42.73 23.03 24.11
C LEU A 324 43.00 24.43 24.67
N SER A 325 42.09 25.39 24.43
CA SER A 325 42.16 26.73 25.03
C SER A 325 42.13 26.67 26.56
N THR A 326 41.30 25.81 27.13
CA THR A 326 41.25 25.56 28.58
C THR A 326 42.54 24.91 29.08
N LEU A 327 43.11 23.95 28.33
CA LEU A 327 44.37 23.32 28.70
C LEU A 327 45.55 24.29 28.69
N ILE A 328 45.63 25.15 27.67
CA ILE A 328 46.66 26.19 27.60
C ILE A 328 46.50 27.15 28.78
N LEU A 329 45.27 27.57 29.09
CA LEU A 329 45.00 28.44 30.24
C LEU A 329 45.46 27.80 31.56
N VAL A 330 45.11 26.53 31.80
CA VAL A 330 45.53 25.79 33.00
C VAL A 330 47.04 25.63 33.06
N ALA A 331 47.70 25.31 31.93
CA ALA A 331 49.16 25.21 31.88
C ALA A 331 49.86 26.53 32.20
N VAL A 332 49.34 27.65 31.68
CA VAL A 332 49.86 29.00 31.98
C VAL A 332 49.67 29.33 33.47
N ILE A 333 48.50 29.05 34.05
CA ILE A 333 48.25 29.28 35.48
C ILE A 333 49.23 28.47 36.35
N ILE A 334 49.43 27.19 36.05
CA ILE A 334 50.38 26.33 36.77
C ILE A 334 51.80 26.91 36.65
N LEU A 335 52.20 27.34 35.46
CA LEU A 335 53.52 27.95 35.24
C LEU A 335 53.70 29.22 36.10
N VAL A 336 52.69 30.10 36.16
CA VAL A 336 52.74 31.31 37.00
C VAL A 336 52.88 30.94 38.48
N VAL A 337 52.12 29.96 38.97
CA VAL A 337 52.22 29.49 40.37
C VAL A 337 53.61 28.94 40.66
N VAL A 338 54.19 28.14 39.76
CA VAL A 338 55.56 27.62 39.92
C VAL A 338 56.58 28.77 39.98
N ILE A 339 56.45 29.77 39.11
CA ILE A 339 57.34 30.96 39.14
C ILE A 339 57.24 31.67 40.49
N ILE A 340 56.02 31.90 41.00
CA ILE A 340 55.80 32.53 42.32
C ILE A 340 56.46 31.69 43.43
N ILE A 341 56.26 30.37 43.44
CA ILE A 341 56.88 29.47 44.42
C ILE A 341 58.41 29.56 44.34
N VAL A 342 58.99 29.57 43.14
CA VAL A 342 60.45 29.68 42.96
C VAL A 342 60.95 31.03 43.48
N VAL A 343 60.28 32.14 43.18
CA VAL A 343 60.62 33.47 43.71
C VAL A 343 60.55 33.47 45.24
N LEU A 344 59.46 32.94 45.82
CA LEU A 344 59.32 32.82 47.27
C LEU A 344 60.41 31.94 47.90
N LEU A 345 60.81 30.83 47.25
CA LEU A 345 61.90 29.97 47.72
C LEU A 345 63.27 30.66 47.60
N MET A 346 63.53 31.39 46.52
CA MET A 346 64.75 32.19 46.36
C MET A 346 64.82 33.29 47.42
N GLU A 347 63.72 33.99 47.65
CA GLU A 347 63.62 35.05 48.64
C GLU A 347 63.73 34.50 50.07
N TYR A 348 63.08 33.36 50.35
CA TYR A 348 63.24 32.65 51.62
C TYR A 348 64.69 32.17 51.82
N SER A 349 65.34 31.65 50.78
CA SER A 349 66.76 31.24 50.82
C SER A 349 67.67 32.44 51.11
N ASN A 350 67.39 33.59 50.49
CA ASN A 350 68.11 34.84 50.73
C ASN A 350 67.87 35.38 52.14
N TRP A 351 66.62 35.37 52.61
CA TRP A 351 66.24 35.76 53.97
C TRP A 351 66.92 34.87 55.01
N ARG A 352 66.88 33.54 54.81
CA ARG A 352 67.55 32.57 55.68
C ARG A 352 69.06 32.81 55.72
N ARG A 353 69.70 33.05 54.56
CA ARG A 353 71.13 33.40 54.52
C ARG A 353 71.44 34.69 55.29
N ARG A 354 70.63 35.74 55.12
CA ARG A 354 70.79 36.99 55.87
C ARG A 354 70.61 36.80 57.38
N ARG A 355 69.69 35.94 57.81
CA ARG A 355 69.46 35.65 59.24
C ARG A 355 70.54 34.75 59.85
N LEU A 356 71.12 33.83 59.09
CA LEU A 356 72.30 33.06 59.52
C LEU A 356 73.57 33.92 59.61
N ALA A 357 73.74 34.90 58.71
CA ALA A 357 74.80 35.89 58.82
C ALA A 357 74.57 36.87 60.00
N GLY A 358 73.32 37.26 60.27
CA GLY A 358 72.94 38.08 61.43
C GLY A 358 72.93 37.34 62.77
N GLY A 359 72.85 36.01 62.77
CA GLY A 359 72.98 35.19 63.97
C GLY A 359 74.42 35.02 64.47
N LEU A 360 75.41 35.34 63.64
CA LEU A 360 76.83 35.39 64.03
C LEU A 360 77.25 36.78 64.59
N PHE A 361 76.39 37.79 64.43
CA PHE A 361 76.59 39.13 64.98
C PHE A 361 75.29 39.64 65.61
N GLY A 362 74.93 39.08 66.76
CA GLY A 362 74.00 39.74 67.69
C GLY A 362 74.62 41.05 68.20
N PRO A 363 73.82 42.06 68.57
CA PRO A 363 74.31 43.36 69.03
C PRO A 363 74.98 43.19 70.40
N GLY A 364 76.30 43.07 70.40
CA GLY A 364 77.07 42.90 71.62
C GLY A 364 78.49 42.43 71.39
N ALA A 365 79.34 43.26 70.75
CA ALA A 365 80.78 43.28 71.01
C ALA A 365 81.42 44.50 70.33
N LYS A 366 81.64 45.53 71.16
CA LYS A 366 82.56 46.68 71.03
C LYS A 366 82.51 47.52 69.76
#